data_AF-A0A173KW18-F1
#
_entry.id   AF-A0A173KW18-F1
#
_cell.length_a   1.000
_cell.length_b   1.000
_cell.length_c   1.000
_cell.angle_alpha   90.00
_cell.angle_beta   90.00
_cell.angle_gamma   90.00
#
_symmetry.space_group_name_H-M   'P 1'
#
loop_
_entity.id
_entity.type
_entity.pdbx_description
1 polymer ?
#
loop_
_entity_poly.entity_id
_entity_poly.type
_entity_poly.pdbx_seq_one_letter_code
_entity_poly.pdbx_strand_id
1 'polypeptide(L)'
;MPLFERKFDVDVLRNYRDVAVIKALFDRWVLPGEDAGPHGLRVAVRNGYLNFYVKGQSVAKLSIRSGSPRFEVHDKYVAGVVRGHEDESKYAQKYTSFSLDHGTAIPMMDIAKWVHAAETYAGDEKRFVDDLVAVTAGTLDLEMALPARPDARGRVAPRMDLVVAQGQDIGFWEAKCAVNGELRSEHNKPAAPHVVDQLRKYVGWMDHDGGPSEVRSAYSEAARTLLALAEMFGKTGPAIAAWQTFADAGDAASVILPPGVVVGNYCSPRADGVPRSTEMERYLAHANSFLKNEHEARLKRFGIKVLPIDCKPAASCLCILVPGKIAEVEPRP
;
A
#
# COMPACT_ATOMS: atom_id res chain seq x y z
N MET A 1 11.07 23.14 -6.39
CA MET A 1 10.82 22.19 -5.28
C MET A 1 10.34 20.89 -5.91
N PRO A 2 10.79 19.72 -5.42
CA PRO A 2 10.36 18.43 -5.96
C PRO A 2 8.83 18.27 -5.82
N LEU A 3 8.18 17.67 -6.82
CA LEU A 3 6.73 17.41 -6.77
C LEU A 3 6.41 16.20 -5.89
N PHE A 4 7.34 15.25 -5.77
CA PHE A 4 7.19 14.03 -5.00
C PHE A 4 8.30 13.86 -3.97
N GLU A 5 7.91 13.73 -2.69
CA GLU A 5 8.84 13.50 -1.58
C GLU A 5 8.30 12.44 -0.62
N ARG A 6 9.23 11.73 0.03
CA ARG A 6 8.97 10.72 1.06
C ARG A 6 10.04 10.87 2.14
N LYS A 7 9.71 11.59 3.21
CA LYS A 7 10.66 11.90 4.28
C LYS A 7 9.94 12.15 5.60
N PHE A 8 10.57 11.80 6.70
CA PHE A 8 10.05 12.03 8.03
C PHE A 8 11.19 12.38 8.99
N ASP A 9 10.93 13.26 9.94
CA ASP A 9 11.93 13.73 10.90
C ASP A 9 12.10 12.71 12.04
N VAL A 10 13.00 11.75 11.79
CA VAL A 10 13.31 10.67 12.74
C VAL A 10 14.04 11.21 13.98
N ASP A 11 14.84 12.27 13.83
CA ASP A 11 15.61 12.83 14.95
C ASP A 11 14.70 13.50 15.97
N VAL A 12 13.69 14.25 15.53
CA VAL A 12 12.66 14.77 16.44
C VAL A 12 11.90 13.63 17.11
N LEU A 13 11.48 12.60 16.34
CA LEU A 13 10.75 11.46 16.91
C LEU A 13 11.56 10.69 17.97
N ARG A 14 12.89 10.65 17.85
CA ARG A 14 13.79 9.98 18.81
C ARG A 14 13.58 10.46 20.25
N ASN A 15 13.27 11.74 20.44
CA ASN A 15 12.99 12.33 21.75
C ASN A 15 11.68 11.84 22.37
N TYR A 16 10.82 11.20 21.58
CA TYR A 16 9.51 10.70 22.01
C TYR A 16 9.39 9.18 21.88
N ARG A 17 10.49 8.46 21.59
CA ARG A 17 10.45 7.00 21.34
C ARG A 17 9.85 6.21 22.50
N ASP A 18 10.08 6.67 23.73
CA ASP A 18 9.67 6.02 24.97
C ASP A 18 8.25 6.46 25.42
N VAL A 19 7.62 7.38 24.69
CA VAL A 19 6.22 7.76 24.94
C VAL A 19 5.32 6.58 24.59
N ALA A 20 4.47 6.18 25.53
CA ALA A 20 3.69 4.95 25.47
C ALA A 20 2.90 4.75 24.16
N VAL A 21 2.29 5.80 23.61
CA VAL A 21 1.52 5.72 22.35
C VAL A 21 2.41 5.44 21.14
N ILE A 22 3.59 6.06 21.08
CA ILE A 22 4.57 5.88 20.01
C ILE A 22 5.11 4.46 20.10
N LYS A 23 5.57 4.07 21.29
CA LYS A 23 6.03 2.71 21.56
C LYS A 23 4.96 1.68 21.19
N ALA A 24 3.69 1.90 21.54
CA ALA A 24 2.60 0.95 21.24
C ALA A 24 2.32 0.78 19.73
N LEU A 25 2.50 1.83 18.92
CA LEU A 25 2.39 1.74 17.46
C LEU A 25 3.57 0.99 16.86
N PHE A 26 4.79 1.35 17.25
CA PHE A 26 6.00 0.73 16.72
C PHE A 26 6.21 -0.70 17.25
N ASP A 27 5.76 -1.05 18.45
CA ASP A 27 5.73 -2.43 18.94
C ASP A 27 4.89 -3.32 18.01
N ARG A 28 3.79 -2.78 17.45
CA ARG A 28 2.92 -3.48 16.49
C ARG A 28 3.42 -3.41 15.06
N TRP A 29 4.41 -2.59 14.74
CA TRP A 29 4.96 -2.52 13.39
C TRP A 29 5.69 -3.81 13.04
N VAL A 30 5.23 -4.45 11.97
CA VAL A 30 5.80 -5.67 11.40
C VAL A 30 6.43 -5.33 10.05
N LEU A 31 7.71 -5.69 9.89
CA LEU A 31 8.45 -5.37 8.67
C LEU A 31 7.92 -6.20 7.48
N PRO A 32 8.06 -5.71 6.24
CA PRO A 32 7.78 -6.51 5.05
C PRO A 32 8.56 -7.83 5.02
N GLY A 33 8.01 -8.85 4.36
CA GLY A 33 8.56 -10.21 4.38
C GLY A 33 8.25 -11.01 5.65
N GLU A 34 7.39 -10.46 6.52
CA GLU A 34 6.85 -11.14 7.70
C GLU A 34 5.32 -11.01 7.74
N ASP A 35 4.62 -12.04 8.21
CA ASP A 35 3.17 -12.00 8.41
C ASP A 35 2.82 -11.06 9.58
N ALA A 36 2.07 -10.00 9.29
CA ALA A 36 1.59 -9.06 10.31
C ALA A 36 0.51 -9.64 11.22
N GLY A 37 -0.01 -10.83 10.93
CA GLY A 37 -1.13 -11.41 11.66
C GLY A 37 -2.38 -10.54 11.54
N PRO A 38 -3.35 -10.65 12.46
CA PRO A 38 -4.61 -9.90 12.38
C PRO A 38 -4.47 -8.41 12.74
N HIS A 39 -3.50 -8.05 13.58
CA HIS A 39 -3.41 -6.72 14.22
C HIS A 39 -2.01 -6.09 14.17
N GLY A 40 -1.05 -6.71 13.46
CA GLY A 40 0.21 -6.07 13.15
C GLY A 40 0.01 -4.92 12.16
N LEU A 41 0.91 -3.95 12.24
CA LEU A 41 0.87 -2.72 11.47
C LEU A 41 1.94 -2.72 10.39
N ARG A 42 1.60 -2.16 9.23
CA ARG A 42 2.56 -1.70 8.22
C ARG A 42 2.75 -0.20 8.38
N VAL A 43 3.93 0.29 8.02
CA VAL A 43 4.26 1.72 8.06
C VAL A 43 4.59 2.18 6.66
N ALA A 44 4.08 3.35 6.29
CA ALA A 44 4.41 4.00 5.04
C ALA A 44 4.90 5.43 5.31
N VAL A 45 6.05 5.78 4.72
CA VAL A 45 6.62 7.12 4.82
C VAL A 45 5.91 8.02 3.81
N ARG A 46 5.54 9.24 4.19
CA ARG A 46 4.95 10.27 3.32
C ARG A 46 5.76 11.54 3.45
N ASN A 47 5.36 12.64 2.79
CA ASN A 47 6.06 13.92 2.99
C ASN A 47 5.68 14.53 4.35
N GLY A 48 6.55 14.38 5.35
CA GLY A 48 6.40 14.96 6.68
C GLY A 48 5.53 14.16 7.66
N TYR A 49 5.11 12.95 7.30
CA TYR A 49 4.35 12.09 8.21
C TYR A 49 4.57 10.59 7.91
N LEU A 50 4.34 9.77 8.92
CA LEU A 50 4.18 8.32 8.81
C LEU A 50 2.70 7.98 8.82
N ASN A 51 2.29 6.97 8.05
CA ASN A 51 0.96 6.41 8.16
C ASN A 51 1.04 4.93 8.52
N PHE A 52 0.26 4.52 9.52
CA PHE A 52 0.17 3.15 10.01
C PHE A 52 -1.05 2.47 9.41
N TYR A 53 -0.91 1.22 8.97
CA TYR A 53 -1.99 0.47 8.33
C TYR A 53 -2.15 -0.91 8.96
N VAL A 54 -3.40 -1.34 9.16
CA VAL A 54 -3.74 -2.74 9.45
C VAL A 54 -4.44 -3.30 8.23
N LYS A 55 -3.91 -4.39 7.65
CA LYS A 55 -4.48 -5.01 6.43
C LYS A 55 -4.78 -4.00 5.31
N GLY A 56 -3.87 -3.04 5.09
CA GLY A 56 -4.02 -1.95 4.10
C GLY A 56 -5.03 -0.85 4.47
N GLN A 57 -5.64 -0.88 5.65
CA GLN A 57 -6.51 0.18 6.16
C GLN A 57 -5.74 1.12 7.10
N SER A 58 -5.75 2.41 6.78
CA SER A 58 -5.10 3.46 7.58
C SER A 58 -5.67 3.47 9.00
N VAL A 59 -4.80 3.37 10.00
CA VAL A 59 -5.13 3.39 11.43
C VAL A 59 -4.87 4.76 12.01
N ALA A 60 -3.65 5.27 11.84
CA ALA A 60 -3.20 6.53 12.42
C ALA A 60 -2.13 7.16 11.54
N LYS A 61 -2.22 8.48 11.39
CA LYS A 61 -1.17 9.31 10.79
C LYS A 61 -0.38 9.97 11.90
N LEU A 62 0.95 9.86 11.86
CA LEU A 62 1.88 10.50 12.78
C LEU A 62 2.70 11.55 12.04
N SER A 63 2.55 12.81 12.41
CA SER A 63 3.31 13.94 11.84
C SER A 63 4.11 14.65 12.92
N ILE A 64 5.16 15.38 12.54
CA ILE A 64 5.82 16.34 13.43
C ILE A 64 5.33 17.74 13.08
N ARG A 65 4.80 18.48 14.05
CA ARG A 65 4.40 19.89 13.90
C ARG A 65 5.01 20.70 15.03
N SER A 66 5.65 21.80 14.70
CA SER A 66 6.32 22.68 15.69
C SER A 66 7.25 21.90 16.63
N GLY A 67 7.98 20.91 16.11
CA GLY A 67 8.90 20.06 16.87
C GLY A 67 8.26 18.99 17.75
N SER A 68 6.93 18.81 17.71
CA SER A 68 6.20 17.82 18.52
C SER A 68 5.39 16.83 17.67
N PRO A 69 5.30 15.55 18.08
CA PRO A 69 4.47 14.58 17.39
C PRO A 69 2.98 14.86 17.55
N ARG A 70 2.26 14.72 16.44
CA ARG A 70 0.80 14.84 16.33
C ARG A 70 0.21 13.66 15.59
N PHE A 71 -0.82 13.07 16.19
CA PHE A 71 -1.60 11.98 15.61
C PHE A 71 -2.89 12.50 14.98
N GLU A 72 -3.27 11.94 13.85
CA GLU A 72 -4.60 12.08 13.25
C GLU A 72 -5.20 10.68 13.08
N VAL A 73 -6.37 10.45 13.69
CA VAL A 73 -7.06 9.16 13.72
C VAL A 73 -8.52 9.37 13.35
N HIS A 74 -9.09 8.46 12.56
CA HIS A 74 -10.48 8.58 12.15
C HIS A 74 -11.43 8.41 13.37
N ASP A 75 -12.45 9.26 13.51
CA ASP A 75 -13.33 9.31 14.69
C ASP A 75 -14.01 7.97 14.98
N LYS A 76 -14.40 7.23 13.92
CA LYS A 76 -14.89 5.85 14.00
C LYS A 76 -14.00 4.94 14.86
N TYR A 77 -12.68 5.04 14.67
CA TYR A 77 -11.73 4.18 15.35
C TYR A 77 -11.53 4.60 16.80
N VAL A 78 -11.50 5.91 17.05
CA VAL A 78 -11.50 6.49 18.40
C VAL A 78 -12.74 6.05 19.18
N ALA A 79 -13.91 6.09 18.54
CA ALA A 79 -15.17 5.62 19.10
C ALA A 79 -15.23 4.08 19.23
N GLY A 80 -14.45 3.33 18.46
CA GLY A 80 -14.47 1.86 18.44
C GLY A 80 -15.61 1.28 17.62
N VAL A 81 -16.13 2.06 16.67
CA VAL A 81 -17.16 1.61 15.75
C VAL A 81 -16.54 0.58 14.82
N VAL A 82 -17.08 -0.63 14.85
CA VAL A 82 -16.74 -1.72 13.94
C VAL A 82 -17.73 -1.74 12.76
N ARG A 83 -17.24 -2.13 11.59
CA ARG A 83 -18.06 -2.19 10.37
C ARG A 83 -19.21 -3.18 10.55
N GLY A 84 -20.41 -2.79 10.10
CA GLY A 84 -21.62 -3.61 10.14
C GLY A 84 -22.46 -3.46 11.42
N HIS A 85 -22.06 -2.58 12.35
CA HIS A 85 -22.87 -2.20 13.52
C HIS A 85 -23.59 -0.85 13.31
N GLU A 86 -24.68 -0.62 14.04
CA GLU A 86 -25.55 0.56 13.86
C GLU A 86 -24.83 1.91 14.06
N ASP A 87 -25.21 2.89 13.23
CA ASP A 87 -24.84 4.31 13.28
C ASP A 87 -23.44 4.73 12.77
N GLU A 88 -22.91 4.03 11.75
CA GLU A 88 -21.64 4.41 11.09
C GLU A 88 -21.65 5.81 10.46
N SER A 89 -22.82 6.33 10.10
CA SER A 89 -23.00 7.59 9.34
C SER A 89 -22.66 8.84 10.17
N LYS A 90 -22.81 8.77 11.50
CA LYS A 90 -22.49 9.89 12.41
C LYS A 90 -21.02 10.31 12.40
N TYR A 91 -20.14 9.41 11.96
CA TYR A 91 -18.69 9.58 12.03
C TYR A 91 -18.03 9.79 10.67
N ALA A 92 -18.81 10.08 9.61
CA ALA A 92 -18.27 10.18 8.26
C ALA A 92 -17.20 11.29 8.13
N GLN A 93 -16.00 10.91 7.68
CA GLN A 93 -14.86 11.77 7.29
C GLN A 93 -14.30 12.71 8.38
N LYS A 94 -14.57 12.44 9.66
CA LYS A 94 -13.99 13.20 10.77
C LYS A 94 -12.74 12.51 11.33
N TYR A 95 -11.75 13.34 11.67
CA TYR A 95 -10.50 12.92 12.28
C TYR A 95 -10.29 13.65 13.60
N THR A 96 -9.93 12.90 14.62
CA THR A 96 -9.50 13.42 15.91
C THR A 96 -7.99 13.61 15.88
N SER A 97 -7.53 14.78 16.32
CA SER A 97 -6.11 15.09 16.44
C SER A 97 -5.66 14.99 17.90
N PHE A 98 -4.55 14.30 18.14
CA PHE A 98 -3.92 14.22 19.46
C PHE A 98 -2.51 14.82 19.36
N SER A 99 -2.16 15.69 20.31
CA SER A 99 -0.86 16.36 20.34
C SER A 99 -0.15 16.09 21.66
N LEU A 100 1.15 15.78 21.59
CA LEU A 100 1.96 15.42 22.76
C LEU A 100 2.54 16.63 23.51
N ASP A 101 2.42 17.83 22.94
CA ASP A 101 2.85 19.12 23.54
C ASP A 101 1.89 19.64 24.64
N HIS A 102 0.65 19.16 24.67
CA HIS A 102 -0.40 19.72 25.53
C HIS A 102 -0.82 18.84 26.71
N GLY A 103 -0.04 17.82 27.08
CA GLY A 103 -0.42 16.92 28.18
C GLY A 103 -1.72 16.16 27.93
N THR A 104 -2.19 16.12 26.68
CA THR A 104 -3.36 15.35 26.26
C THR A 104 -3.03 13.88 26.48
N ALA A 105 -3.55 13.29 27.56
CA ALA A 105 -3.41 11.87 27.78
C ALA A 105 -4.12 11.15 26.64
N ILE A 106 -3.37 10.47 25.77
CA ILE A 106 -3.93 9.46 24.88
C ILE A 106 -4.10 8.22 25.77
N PRO A 107 -5.33 7.80 26.09
CA PRO A 107 -5.51 6.60 26.91
C PRO A 107 -4.79 5.43 26.24
N MET A 108 -3.86 4.78 26.93
CA MET A 108 -3.11 3.63 26.38
C MET A 108 -4.04 2.49 25.90
N MET A 109 -5.28 2.44 26.41
CA MET A 109 -6.31 1.48 25.98
C MET A 109 -6.81 1.69 24.53
N ASP A 110 -6.46 2.79 23.87
CA ASP A 110 -7.07 3.15 22.58
C ASP A 110 -6.37 2.59 21.34
N ILE A 111 -5.05 2.30 21.35
CA ILE A 111 -4.38 1.83 20.12
C ILE A 111 -4.90 0.47 19.67
N ALA A 112 -5.06 -0.48 20.58
CA ALA A 112 -5.62 -1.79 20.26
C ALA A 112 -7.05 -1.66 19.70
N LYS A 113 -7.85 -0.77 20.30
CA LYS A 113 -9.21 -0.44 19.85
C LYS A 113 -9.22 0.18 18.45
N TRP A 114 -8.30 1.11 18.16
CA TRP A 114 -8.19 1.73 16.84
C TRP A 114 -7.83 0.70 15.77
N VAL A 115 -6.85 -0.15 16.06
CA VAL A 115 -6.40 -1.21 15.16
C VAL A 115 -7.53 -2.20 14.90
N HIS A 116 -8.21 -2.66 15.95
CA HIS A 116 -9.33 -3.58 15.82
C HIS A 116 -10.47 -2.98 14.98
N ALA A 117 -10.89 -1.75 15.29
CA ALA A 117 -11.92 -1.06 14.53
C ALA A 117 -11.51 -0.88 13.05
N ALA A 118 -10.29 -0.40 12.79
CA ALA A 118 -9.79 -0.20 11.43
C ALA A 118 -9.71 -1.49 10.62
N GLU A 119 -9.33 -2.61 11.22
CA GLU A 119 -9.26 -3.92 10.55
C GLU A 119 -10.62 -4.29 9.93
N THR A 120 -11.73 -4.06 10.64
CA THR A 120 -13.08 -4.38 10.13
C THR A 120 -13.46 -3.58 8.88
N TYR A 121 -12.81 -2.43 8.64
CA TYR A 121 -13.02 -1.59 7.46
C TYR A 121 -12.09 -1.92 6.29
N ALA A 122 -11.05 -2.74 6.49
CA ALA A 122 -10.23 -3.16 5.36
C ALA A 122 -11.11 -3.89 4.33
N GLY A 123 -10.84 -3.68 3.04
CA GLY A 123 -11.45 -4.43 1.95
C GLY A 123 -10.69 -5.72 1.65
N ASP A 124 -11.22 -6.52 0.73
CA ASP A 124 -10.54 -7.76 0.30
C ASP A 124 -9.24 -7.45 -0.45
N GLU A 125 -9.24 -6.44 -1.32
CA GLU A 125 -8.02 -6.01 -2.05
C GLU A 125 -6.93 -5.49 -1.11
N LYS A 126 -7.32 -4.75 -0.06
CA LYS A 126 -6.38 -4.26 0.95
C LYS A 126 -5.74 -5.38 1.76
N ARG A 127 -6.51 -6.44 2.07
CA ARG A 127 -5.97 -7.66 2.69
C ARG A 127 -5.04 -8.41 1.77
N PHE A 128 -5.42 -8.52 0.49
CA PHE A 128 -4.57 -9.15 -0.51
C PHE A 128 -3.23 -8.42 -0.66
N VAL A 129 -3.24 -7.08 -0.67
CA VAL A 129 -2.01 -6.26 -0.60
C VAL A 129 -1.17 -6.60 0.62
N ASP A 130 -1.76 -6.70 1.81
CA ASP A 130 -1.00 -7.06 3.03
C ASP A 130 -0.41 -8.48 2.97
N ASP A 131 -1.13 -9.45 2.37
CA ASP A 131 -0.63 -10.80 2.14
C ASP A 131 0.59 -10.79 1.19
N LEU A 132 0.60 -9.90 0.18
CA LEU A 132 1.77 -9.71 -0.69
C LEU A 132 2.95 -9.09 0.05
N VAL A 133 2.70 -8.07 0.87
CA VAL A 133 3.74 -7.43 1.71
C VAL A 133 4.36 -8.44 2.67
N ALA A 134 3.55 -9.36 3.22
CA ALA A 134 4.01 -10.42 4.12
C ALA A 134 5.05 -11.35 3.50
N VAL A 135 5.10 -11.48 2.18
CA VAL A 135 6.07 -12.32 1.48
C VAL A 135 7.07 -11.54 0.62
N THR A 136 6.99 -10.20 0.64
CA THR A 136 7.82 -9.32 -0.19
C THR A 136 8.67 -8.42 0.71
N ALA A 137 9.84 -8.90 1.11
CA ALA A 137 10.76 -8.15 1.98
C ALA A 137 11.17 -6.78 1.40
N GLY A 138 11.22 -6.66 0.07
CA GLY A 138 11.58 -5.41 -0.61
C GLY A 138 10.50 -4.32 -0.62
N THR A 139 9.33 -4.51 -0.02
CA THR A 139 8.29 -3.46 -0.05
C THR A 139 8.78 -2.16 0.59
N LEU A 140 8.69 -1.06 -0.16
CA LEU A 140 9.05 0.30 0.25
C LEU A 140 7.82 1.14 0.62
N ASP A 141 6.68 0.86 -0.01
CA ASP A 141 5.44 1.62 0.17
C ASP A 141 4.22 0.77 -0.15
N LEU A 142 3.10 1.15 0.47
CA LEU A 142 1.75 0.69 0.18
C LEU A 142 0.86 1.92 0.01
N GLU A 143 -0.01 1.92 -1.00
CA GLU A 143 -0.81 3.09 -1.39
C GLU A 143 0.08 4.32 -1.72
N MET A 144 0.96 4.19 -2.71
CA MET A 144 1.76 5.31 -3.24
C MET A 144 0.82 6.37 -3.83
N ALA A 145 0.50 7.39 -3.04
CA ALA A 145 -0.26 8.53 -3.51
C ALA A 145 0.61 9.44 -4.38
N LEU A 146 0.25 9.56 -5.65
CA LEU A 146 0.83 10.51 -6.58
C LEU A 146 0.21 11.91 -6.37
N PRO A 147 1.02 12.99 -6.42
CA PRO A 147 0.53 14.35 -6.41
C PRO A 147 -0.54 14.57 -7.48
N ALA A 148 -1.62 15.23 -7.08
CA ALA A 148 -2.70 15.56 -8.00
C ALA A 148 -2.17 16.45 -9.13
N ARG A 149 -2.45 16.05 -10.37
CA ARG A 149 -2.24 16.90 -11.55
C ARG A 149 -3.59 17.35 -12.09
N PRO A 150 -3.68 18.54 -12.71
CA PRO A 150 -4.83 18.87 -13.53
C PRO A 150 -4.98 17.81 -14.63
N ASP A 151 -6.13 17.14 -14.67
CA ASP A 151 -6.53 16.31 -15.80
C ASP A 151 -7.81 16.88 -16.43
N ALA A 152 -8.22 16.36 -17.60
CA ALA A 152 -9.39 16.82 -18.33
C ALA A 152 -10.73 16.64 -17.59
N ARG A 153 -10.75 15.90 -16.46
CA ARG A 153 -11.92 15.57 -15.63
C ARG A 153 -11.82 16.10 -14.20
N GLY A 154 -10.74 16.79 -13.82
CA GLY A 154 -10.52 17.36 -12.49
C GLY A 154 -9.10 17.17 -11.97
N ARG A 155 -8.89 17.38 -10.67
CA ARG A 155 -7.63 17.03 -9.98
C ARG A 155 -7.77 15.65 -9.37
N VAL A 156 -7.19 14.62 -10.00
CA VAL A 156 -7.16 13.25 -9.47
C VAL A 156 -5.74 12.95 -8.95
N ALA A 157 -5.66 12.36 -7.77
CA ALA A 157 -4.42 11.86 -7.16
C ALA A 157 -4.37 10.33 -7.29
N PRO A 158 -3.83 9.78 -8.39
CA PRO A 158 -3.73 8.34 -8.57
C PRO A 158 -2.93 7.68 -7.44
N ARG A 159 -3.24 6.42 -7.13
CA ARG A 159 -2.54 5.66 -6.08
C ARG A 159 -2.12 4.31 -6.62
N MET A 160 -0.83 4.00 -6.60
CA MET A 160 -0.35 2.65 -6.89
C MET A 160 -0.34 1.82 -5.61
N ASP A 161 -0.73 0.54 -5.69
CA ASP A 161 -0.93 -0.27 -4.50
C ASP A 161 0.37 -0.65 -3.80
N LEU A 162 1.39 -1.12 -4.53
CA LEU A 162 2.69 -1.52 -3.96
C LEU A 162 3.87 -0.87 -4.70
N VAL A 163 4.88 -0.50 -3.92
CA VAL A 163 6.22 -0.13 -4.38
C VAL A 163 7.23 -1.09 -3.78
N VAL A 164 8.06 -1.70 -4.62
CA VAL A 164 8.96 -2.79 -4.23
C VAL A 164 10.37 -2.50 -4.73
N ALA A 165 11.36 -2.56 -3.83
CA ALA A 165 12.76 -2.69 -4.17
C ALA A 165 13.03 -4.10 -4.69
N GLN A 166 13.50 -4.21 -5.93
CA GLN A 166 13.92 -5.44 -6.59
C GLN A 166 15.43 -5.39 -6.81
N GLY A 167 16.17 -5.58 -5.71
CA GLY A 167 17.58 -5.25 -5.66
C GLY A 167 17.76 -3.73 -5.57
N GLN A 168 18.40 -3.14 -6.57
CA GLN A 168 18.66 -1.70 -6.64
C GLN A 168 17.54 -0.92 -7.33
N ASP A 169 16.63 -1.61 -8.03
CA ASP A 169 15.59 -0.95 -8.82
C ASP A 169 14.23 -0.90 -8.10
N ILE A 170 13.39 0.03 -8.52
CA ILE A 170 12.00 0.16 -8.05
C ILE A 170 11.07 -0.49 -9.07
N GLY A 171 10.23 -1.43 -8.60
CA GLY A 171 9.08 -1.96 -9.33
C GLY A 171 7.76 -1.54 -8.68
N PHE A 172 6.72 -1.40 -9.50
CA PHE A 172 5.36 -1.07 -9.04
C PHE A 172 4.40 -2.19 -9.38
N TRP A 173 3.45 -2.44 -8.47
CA TRP A 173 2.41 -3.44 -8.66
C TRP A 173 1.05 -2.86 -8.31
N GLU A 174 0.09 -3.03 -9.21
CA GLU A 174 -1.33 -2.84 -8.95
C GLU A 174 -1.93 -4.19 -8.55
N ALA A 175 -2.59 -4.26 -7.40
CA ALA A 175 -3.15 -5.47 -6.84
C ALA A 175 -4.67 -5.45 -6.97
N LYS A 176 -5.23 -6.46 -7.64
CA LYS A 176 -6.68 -6.58 -7.83
C LYS A 176 -7.14 -7.97 -7.42
N CYS A 177 -8.31 -8.07 -6.82
CA CYS A 177 -8.96 -9.36 -6.64
C CYS A 177 -9.67 -9.77 -7.94
N ALA A 178 -9.79 -11.08 -8.22
CA ALA A 178 -10.46 -11.60 -9.42
C ALA A 178 -11.93 -11.15 -9.56
N VAL A 179 -12.57 -10.81 -8.44
CA VAL A 179 -13.92 -10.25 -8.39
C VAL A 179 -14.00 -8.80 -8.86
N ASN A 180 -12.87 -8.10 -8.99
CA ASN A 180 -12.83 -6.72 -9.45
C ASN A 180 -13.17 -6.63 -10.95
N GLY A 181 -14.17 -5.80 -11.27
CA GLY A 181 -14.63 -5.57 -12.64
C GLY A 181 -13.64 -4.79 -13.52
N GLU A 182 -12.74 -4.01 -12.94
CA GLU A 182 -11.74 -3.20 -13.65
C GLU A 182 -10.72 -4.05 -14.43
N LEU A 183 -10.55 -5.31 -14.03
CA LEU A 183 -9.71 -6.29 -14.71
C LEU A 183 -10.32 -6.82 -16.01
N ARG A 184 -11.60 -6.51 -16.28
CA ARG A 184 -12.40 -7.15 -17.33
C ARG A 184 -12.68 -6.14 -18.44
N SER A 185 -12.60 -6.62 -19.68
CA SER A 185 -13.22 -5.93 -20.82
C SER A 185 -14.60 -6.52 -21.06
N GLU A 186 -15.56 -5.67 -21.46
CA GLU A 186 -16.84 -6.15 -21.95
C GLU A 186 -16.63 -7.04 -23.17
N HIS A 187 -17.35 -8.17 -23.24
CA HIS A 187 -17.35 -9.02 -24.43
C HIS A 187 -17.81 -8.20 -25.65
N ASN A 188 -17.09 -8.31 -26.76
CA ASN A 188 -17.34 -7.61 -28.04
C ASN A 188 -17.07 -6.09 -28.09
N LYS A 189 -16.42 -5.49 -27.08
CA LYS A 189 -15.89 -4.13 -27.21
C LYS A 189 -14.37 -4.18 -27.36
N PRO A 190 -13.77 -3.47 -28.35
CA PRO A 190 -12.31 -3.36 -28.51
C PRO A 190 -11.66 -2.45 -27.44
N ALA A 191 -12.36 -2.19 -26.33
CA ALA A 191 -11.89 -1.29 -25.29
C ALA A 191 -11.00 -2.05 -24.30
N ALA A 192 -9.86 -1.43 -23.97
CA ALA A 192 -8.98 -1.95 -22.93
C ALA A 192 -9.74 -2.05 -21.59
N PRO A 193 -9.44 -3.05 -20.74
CA PRO A 193 -9.92 -3.07 -19.36
C PRO A 193 -9.53 -1.79 -18.61
N HIS A 194 -10.36 -1.35 -17.65
CA HIS A 194 -10.13 -0.09 -16.92
C HIS A 194 -8.77 -0.03 -16.22
N VAL A 195 -8.25 -1.18 -15.76
CA VAL A 195 -6.91 -1.26 -15.16
C VAL A 195 -5.81 -0.80 -16.12
N VAL A 196 -5.94 -1.03 -17.43
CA VAL A 196 -4.96 -0.57 -18.43
C VAL A 196 -4.88 0.96 -18.45
N ASP A 197 -6.02 1.63 -18.36
CA ASP A 197 -6.08 3.09 -18.30
C ASP A 197 -5.54 3.64 -16.98
N GLN A 198 -5.70 2.92 -15.87
CA GLN A 198 -5.04 3.26 -14.60
C GLN A 198 -3.51 3.20 -14.76
N LEU A 199 -2.98 2.11 -15.32
CA LEU A 199 -1.54 1.97 -15.54
C LEU A 199 -0.97 3.03 -16.49
N ARG A 200 -1.71 3.38 -17.55
CA ARG A 200 -1.32 4.47 -18.46
C ARG A 200 -1.24 5.81 -17.75
N LYS A 201 -2.16 6.10 -16.81
CA LYS A 201 -2.09 7.32 -15.99
C LYS A 201 -0.85 7.33 -15.11
N TYR A 202 -0.46 6.18 -14.57
CA TYR A 202 0.76 6.06 -13.77
C TYR A 202 2.00 6.33 -14.62
N VAL A 203 2.10 5.68 -15.79
CA VAL A 203 3.21 5.90 -16.74
C VAL A 203 3.25 7.35 -17.20
N GLY A 204 2.11 7.93 -17.58
CA GLY A 204 2.02 9.34 -17.99
C GLY A 204 2.35 10.33 -16.87
N TRP A 205 2.05 9.99 -15.60
CA TRP A 205 2.52 10.79 -14.47
C TRP A 205 4.06 10.75 -14.37
N MET A 206 4.68 9.60 -14.63
CA MET A 206 6.14 9.42 -14.59
C MET A 206 6.86 10.07 -15.79
N ASP A 207 6.20 10.27 -16.92
CA ASP A 207 6.79 10.75 -18.19
C ASP A 207 7.09 12.27 -18.24
N HIS A 208 7.00 12.97 -17.10
CA HIS A 208 7.44 14.37 -17.04
C HIS A 208 8.94 14.46 -16.77
N ASP A 209 9.53 15.59 -17.14
CA ASP A 209 10.94 15.86 -16.89
C ASP A 209 11.27 15.72 -15.40
N GLY A 210 12.22 14.84 -15.08
CA GLY A 210 12.64 14.53 -13.71
C GLY A 210 11.79 13.50 -12.94
N GLY A 211 10.64 13.03 -13.45
CA GLY A 211 9.72 12.17 -12.71
C GLY A 211 10.33 10.90 -12.10
N PRO A 212 11.03 10.06 -12.90
CA PRO A 212 11.69 8.87 -12.38
C PRO A 212 12.78 9.20 -11.35
N SER A 213 13.53 10.28 -11.56
CA SER A 213 14.56 10.74 -10.62
C SER A 213 13.96 11.23 -9.31
N GLU A 214 12.84 11.96 -9.33
CA GLU A 214 12.12 12.37 -8.12
C GLU A 214 11.61 11.16 -7.32
N VAL A 215 11.02 10.17 -8.01
CA VAL A 215 10.52 8.94 -7.36
C VAL A 215 11.64 8.12 -6.76
N ARG A 216 12.76 7.98 -7.49
CA ARG A 216 13.98 7.36 -6.97
C ARG A 216 14.47 8.07 -5.72
N SER A 217 14.68 9.38 -5.80
CA SER A 217 15.18 10.18 -4.68
C SER A 217 14.27 10.06 -3.46
N ALA A 218 12.96 10.20 -3.66
CA ALA A 218 11.97 10.05 -2.61
C ALA A 218 12.04 8.66 -1.97
N TYR A 219 12.07 7.57 -2.74
CA TYR A 219 12.11 6.24 -2.15
C TYR A 219 13.45 5.88 -1.53
N SER A 220 14.57 6.44 -2.00
CA SER A 220 15.86 6.30 -1.31
C SER A 220 15.82 6.96 0.07
N GLU A 221 15.20 8.14 0.19
CA GLU A 221 14.94 8.79 1.48
C GLU A 221 13.94 8.01 2.35
N ALA A 222 12.92 7.41 1.75
CA ALA A 222 11.97 6.54 2.45
C ALA A 222 12.67 5.32 3.03
N ALA A 223 13.54 4.65 2.26
CA ALA A 223 14.31 3.50 2.71
C ALA A 223 15.23 3.86 3.88
N ARG A 224 15.94 5.00 3.80
CA ARG A 224 16.76 5.52 4.91
C ARG A 224 15.92 5.81 6.16
N THR A 225 14.75 6.42 5.98
CA THR A 225 13.80 6.67 7.07
C THR A 225 13.35 5.36 7.71
N LEU A 226 12.98 4.35 6.91
CA LEU A 226 12.54 3.05 7.40
C LEU A 226 13.66 2.30 8.14
N LEU A 227 14.91 2.36 7.65
CA LEU A 227 16.08 1.81 8.32
C LEU A 227 16.33 2.49 9.67
N ALA A 228 16.31 3.82 9.72
CA ALA A 228 16.51 4.57 10.96
C ALA A 228 15.40 4.30 12.00
N LEU A 229 14.15 4.15 11.56
CA LEU A 229 13.04 3.73 12.42
C LEU A 229 13.20 2.29 12.90
N ALA A 230 13.60 1.37 12.02
CA ALA A 230 13.82 -0.03 12.37
C ALA A 230 14.92 -0.16 13.44
N GLU A 231 16.04 0.53 13.27
CA GLU A 231 17.11 0.62 14.27
C GLU A 231 16.60 1.20 15.59
N MET A 232 15.92 2.35 15.54
CA MET A 232 15.41 3.05 16.73
C MET A 232 14.49 2.17 17.58
N PHE A 233 13.65 1.35 16.95
CA PHE A 233 12.67 0.48 17.60
C PHE A 233 13.11 -0.99 17.66
N GLY A 234 14.41 -1.28 17.44
CA GLY A 234 14.99 -2.62 17.62
C GLY A 234 14.39 -3.68 16.71
N LYS A 235 13.95 -3.31 15.50
CA LYS A 235 13.36 -4.23 14.53
C LYS A 235 14.46 -5.01 13.81
N THR A 236 14.15 -6.26 13.49
CA THR A 236 15.01 -7.17 12.72
C THR A 236 14.14 -7.92 11.73
N GLY A 237 14.64 -8.18 10.52
CA GLY A 237 13.88 -8.94 9.52
C GLY A 237 14.48 -8.83 8.12
N PRO A 238 13.96 -9.59 7.16
CA PRO A 238 14.48 -9.63 5.79
C PRO A 238 14.36 -8.29 5.05
N ALA A 239 13.42 -7.42 5.44
CA ALA A 239 13.26 -6.10 4.82
C ALA A 239 14.48 -5.18 5.00
N ILE A 240 15.20 -5.29 6.11
CA ILE A 240 16.34 -4.42 6.41
C ILE A 240 17.42 -4.55 5.33
N ALA A 241 17.76 -5.78 4.94
CA ALA A 241 18.75 -6.02 3.89
C ALA A 241 18.30 -5.47 2.52
N ALA A 242 17.01 -5.60 2.20
CA ALA A 242 16.45 -5.07 0.95
C ALA A 242 16.46 -3.54 0.93
N TRP A 243 16.04 -2.89 2.01
CA TRP A 243 16.07 -1.43 2.14
C TRP A 243 17.50 -0.88 2.13
N GLN A 244 18.44 -1.57 2.77
CA GLN A 244 19.86 -1.18 2.75
C GLN A 244 20.43 -1.23 1.33
N THR A 245 20.24 -2.37 0.64
CA THR A 245 20.69 -2.55 -0.76
C THR A 245 20.14 -1.45 -1.67
N PHE A 246 18.87 -1.10 -1.50
CA PHE A 246 18.22 -0.06 -2.28
C PHE A 246 18.70 1.36 -1.90
N ALA A 247 18.80 1.67 -0.61
CA ALA A 247 19.25 2.98 -0.13
C ALA A 247 20.71 3.30 -0.52
N ASP A 248 21.56 2.27 -0.56
CA ASP A 248 22.97 2.36 -0.96
C ASP A 248 23.14 2.57 -2.46
N ALA A 249 22.19 2.09 -3.28
CA ALA A 249 22.20 2.34 -4.72
C ALA A 249 22.03 3.83 -5.05
N GLY A 250 21.27 4.57 -4.22
CA GLY A 250 21.12 6.02 -4.36
C GLY A 250 20.67 6.44 -5.76
N ASP A 251 21.52 7.15 -6.48
CA ASP A 251 21.24 7.61 -7.84
C ASP A 251 21.41 6.54 -8.93
N ALA A 252 22.05 5.41 -8.63
CA ALA A 252 22.20 4.29 -9.54
C ALA A 252 20.91 3.45 -9.68
N ALA A 253 19.98 3.58 -8.73
CA ALA A 253 18.68 2.92 -8.79
C ALA A 253 17.88 3.35 -10.02
N SER A 254 17.18 2.42 -10.66
CA SER A 254 16.26 2.74 -11.75
C SER A 254 14.79 2.55 -11.36
N VAL A 255 13.91 3.22 -12.09
CA VAL A 255 12.46 3.10 -11.94
C VAL A 255 11.94 2.26 -13.09
N ILE A 256 11.39 1.08 -12.80
CA ILE A 256 10.91 0.15 -13.81
C ILE A 256 9.44 0.41 -14.12
N LEU A 257 9.17 0.66 -15.40
CA LEU A 257 7.83 0.85 -15.95
C LEU A 257 7.60 -0.09 -17.14
N PRO A 258 6.33 -0.47 -17.42
CA PRO A 258 5.13 -0.12 -16.65
C PRO A 258 4.98 -0.94 -15.36
N PRO A 259 4.07 -0.55 -14.45
CA PRO A 259 3.70 -1.40 -13.31
C PRO A 259 3.15 -2.75 -13.76
N GLY A 260 3.41 -3.79 -12.97
CA GLY A 260 2.75 -5.09 -13.11
C GLY A 260 1.35 -5.10 -12.51
N VAL A 261 0.54 -6.09 -12.88
CA VAL A 261 -0.75 -6.39 -12.25
C VAL A 261 -0.66 -7.74 -11.57
N VAL A 262 -0.99 -7.79 -10.30
CA VAL A 262 -1.10 -9.03 -9.53
C VAL A 262 -2.56 -9.29 -9.20
N VAL A 263 -3.04 -10.49 -9.50
CA VAL A 263 -4.46 -10.87 -9.41
C VAL A 263 -4.66 -11.92 -8.33
N GLY A 264 -5.37 -11.57 -7.26
CA GLY A 264 -5.75 -12.49 -6.19
C GLY A 264 -7.02 -13.25 -6.55
N ASN A 265 -6.88 -14.55 -6.81
CA ASN A 265 -7.98 -15.48 -7.11
C ASN A 265 -8.57 -16.14 -5.85
N TYR A 266 -8.19 -15.65 -4.66
CA TYR A 266 -8.68 -16.11 -3.38
C TYR A 266 -9.18 -14.97 -2.51
N CYS A 267 -9.95 -15.32 -1.50
CA CYS A 267 -10.47 -14.38 -0.52
C CYS A 267 -9.62 -14.44 0.76
N SER A 268 -8.85 -13.39 1.05
CA SER A 268 -8.04 -13.33 2.27
C SER A 268 -8.91 -13.41 3.53
N PRO A 269 -8.43 -14.09 4.59
CA PRO A 269 -9.17 -14.23 5.84
C PRO A 269 -9.31 -12.89 6.56
N ARG A 270 -10.40 -12.73 7.31
CA ARG A 270 -10.62 -11.61 8.24
C ARG A 270 -10.07 -11.96 9.63
N ALA A 271 -9.80 -10.93 10.45
CA ALA A 271 -9.38 -11.16 11.83
C ALA A 271 -10.48 -11.78 12.72
N ASP A 272 -11.75 -11.70 12.31
CA ASP A 272 -12.90 -12.28 13.04
C ASP A 272 -12.90 -13.82 13.07
N GLY A 273 -12.05 -14.47 12.26
CA GLY A 273 -11.97 -15.93 12.18
C GLY A 273 -13.20 -16.59 11.56
N VAL A 274 -14.15 -15.81 11.05
CA VAL A 274 -15.38 -16.33 10.45
C VAL A 274 -15.04 -16.94 9.09
N PRO A 275 -15.37 -18.22 8.85
CA PRO A 275 -15.17 -18.84 7.54
C PRO A 275 -15.92 -18.08 6.45
N ARG A 276 -15.22 -17.73 5.37
CA ARG A 276 -15.77 -16.97 4.24
C ARG A 276 -16.12 -17.89 3.07
N SER A 277 -16.80 -19.01 3.34
CA SER A 277 -17.07 -20.05 2.34
C SER A 277 -17.86 -19.53 1.15
N THR A 278 -18.93 -18.77 1.40
CA THR A 278 -19.76 -18.17 0.34
C THR A 278 -18.98 -17.16 -0.50
N GLU A 279 -18.16 -16.29 0.12
CA GLU A 279 -17.30 -15.40 -0.64
C GLU A 279 -16.23 -16.17 -1.41
N MET A 280 -15.67 -17.24 -0.83
CA MET A 280 -14.68 -18.07 -1.51
C MET A 280 -15.26 -18.72 -2.76
N GLU A 281 -16.48 -19.26 -2.70
CA GLU A 281 -17.20 -19.78 -3.88
C GLU A 281 -17.35 -18.71 -4.96
N ARG A 282 -17.72 -17.49 -4.57
CA ARG A 282 -17.79 -16.35 -5.51
C ARG A 282 -16.43 -16.03 -6.10
N TYR A 283 -15.37 -15.99 -5.30
CA TYR A 283 -14.00 -15.75 -5.78
C TYR A 283 -13.57 -16.81 -6.80
N LEU A 284 -13.78 -18.09 -6.50
CA LEU A 284 -13.50 -19.20 -7.40
C LEU A 284 -14.29 -19.08 -8.71
N ALA A 285 -15.59 -18.76 -8.65
CA ALA A 285 -16.41 -18.54 -9.84
C ALA A 285 -15.88 -17.37 -10.69
N HIS A 286 -15.48 -16.27 -10.06
CA HIS A 286 -14.91 -15.12 -10.76
C HIS A 286 -13.51 -15.38 -11.33
N ALA A 287 -12.66 -16.12 -10.62
CA ALA A 287 -11.35 -16.55 -11.10
C ALA A 287 -11.49 -17.49 -12.30
N ASN A 288 -12.37 -18.49 -12.22
CA ASN A 288 -12.69 -19.38 -13.33
C ASN A 288 -13.23 -18.61 -14.53
N SER A 289 -14.11 -17.63 -14.31
CA SER A 289 -14.61 -16.74 -15.36
C SER A 289 -13.49 -15.88 -15.96
N PHE A 290 -12.55 -15.42 -15.14
CA PHE A 290 -11.42 -14.61 -15.58
C PHE A 290 -10.50 -15.38 -16.55
N LEU A 291 -10.21 -16.65 -16.21
CA LEU A 291 -9.45 -17.56 -17.05
C LEU A 291 -10.23 -17.98 -18.30
N LYS A 292 -11.48 -18.42 -18.14
CA LYS A 292 -12.34 -18.89 -19.24
C LYS A 292 -12.55 -17.84 -20.34
N ASN A 293 -12.60 -16.56 -19.97
CA ASN A 293 -12.79 -15.46 -20.92
C ASN A 293 -11.48 -14.80 -21.38
N GLU A 294 -10.33 -15.45 -21.10
CA GLU A 294 -8.99 -15.03 -21.54
C GLU A 294 -8.61 -13.61 -21.10
N HIS A 295 -9.14 -13.12 -19.97
CA HIS A 295 -8.87 -11.75 -19.54
C HIS A 295 -7.39 -11.52 -19.20
N GLU A 296 -6.71 -12.53 -18.64
CA GLU A 296 -5.26 -12.48 -18.42
C GLU A 296 -4.49 -12.31 -19.73
N ALA A 297 -4.83 -13.11 -20.75
CA ALA A 297 -4.18 -13.06 -22.06
C ALA A 297 -4.40 -11.68 -22.71
N ARG A 298 -5.61 -11.12 -22.60
CA ARG A 298 -5.91 -9.76 -23.09
C ARG A 298 -5.06 -8.69 -22.41
N LEU A 299 -4.91 -8.73 -21.09
CA LEU A 299 -4.03 -7.80 -20.38
C LEU A 299 -2.56 -7.94 -20.84
N LYS A 300 -2.07 -9.17 -21.01
CA LYS A 300 -0.71 -9.43 -21.53
C LYS A 300 -0.50 -8.91 -22.94
N ARG A 301 -1.53 -8.87 -23.81
CA ARG A 301 -1.43 -8.26 -25.15
C ARG A 301 -1.12 -6.76 -25.11
N PHE A 302 -1.43 -6.07 -24.02
CA PHE A 302 -1.02 -4.69 -23.81
C PHE A 302 0.44 -4.54 -23.35
N GLY A 303 1.22 -5.63 -23.27
CA GLY A 303 2.59 -5.60 -22.74
C GLY A 303 2.66 -5.55 -21.21
N ILE A 304 1.53 -5.76 -20.52
CA ILE A 304 1.45 -5.71 -19.07
C ILE A 304 1.89 -7.05 -18.49
N LYS A 305 2.78 -7.02 -17.50
CA LYS A 305 3.09 -8.21 -16.69
C LYS A 305 1.90 -8.53 -15.80
N VAL A 306 1.32 -9.72 -15.96
CA VAL A 306 0.21 -10.19 -15.12
C VAL A 306 0.65 -11.42 -14.33
N LEU A 307 0.35 -11.44 -13.04
CA LEU A 307 0.67 -12.53 -12.12
C LEU A 307 -0.60 -12.96 -11.36
N PRO A 308 -1.22 -14.10 -11.69
CA PRO A 308 -2.31 -14.67 -10.90
C PRO A 308 -1.76 -15.37 -9.64
N ILE A 309 -2.53 -15.30 -8.54
CA ILE A 309 -2.23 -15.94 -7.25
C ILE A 309 -3.50 -16.63 -6.74
N ASP A 310 -3.45 -17.96 -6.62
CA ASP A 310 -4.62 -18.78 -6.32
C ASP A 310 -4.86 -19.05 -4.83
N CYS A 311 -3.89 -18.72 -3.98
CA CYS A 311 -3.99 -18.86 -2.53
C CYS A 311 -3.12 -17.83 -1.82
N LYS A 312 -3.29 -17.69 -0.49
CA LYS A 312 -2.38 -16.86 0.32
C LYS A 312 -0.92 -17.31 0.07
N PRO A 313 -0.04 -16.43 -0.42
CA PRO A 313 1.33 -16.82 -0.74
C PRO A 313 2.10 -17.13 0.55
N ALA A 314 2.91 -18.18 0.49
CA ALA A 314 3.81 -18.59 1.59
C ALA A 314 5.26 -18.13 1.38
N ALA A 315 5.59 -17.64 0.19
CA ALA A 315 6.91 -17.14 -0.20
C ALA A 315 6.75 -16.02 -1.24
N SER A 316 7.83 -15.28 -1.48
CA SER A 316 7.83 -14.20 -2.47
C SER A 316 7.33 -14.70 -3.82
N CYS A 317 6.30 -14.07 -4.35
CA CYS A 317 5.64 -14.45 -5.59
C CYS A 317 5.76 -13.36 -6.67
N LEU A 318 6.03 -12.11 -6.28
CA LEU A 318 6.23 -11.02 -7.23
C LEU A 318 7.54 -11.25 -7.98
N CYS A 319 7.44 -11.41 -9.30
CA CYS A 319 8.61 -11.53 -10.15
C CYS A 319 9.32 -10.18 -10.31
N ILE A 320 10.59 -10.23 -10.70
CA ILE A 320 11.32 -9.02 -11.11
C ILE A 320 10.66 -8.45 -12.37
N LEU A 321 10.28 -7.17 -12.31
CA LEU A 321 9.80 -6.42 -13.47
C LEU A 321 11.00 -5.95 -14.29
N VAL A 322 10.82 -5.93 -15.62
CA VAL A 322 11.80 -5.40 -16.57
C VAL A 322 11.19 -4.22 -17.33
N PRO A 323 12.00 -3.27 -17.83
CA PRO A 323 11.48 -2.15 -18.62
C PRO A 323 10.65 -2.63 -19.81
N GLY A 324 9.54 -1.94 -20.06
CA GLY A 324 8.63 -2.23 -21.15
C GLY A 324 7.77 -1.02 -21.52
N LYS A 325 6.70 -1.27 -22.28
CA LYS A 325 5.71 -0.25 -22.67
C LYS A 325 4.31 -0.85 -22.65
N ILE A 326 3.33 -0.01 -22.33
CA ILE A 326 1.91 -0.36 -22.49
C ILE A 326 1.52 -0.03 -23.92
N ALA A 327 0.97 -1.00 -24.66
CA ALA A 327 0.49 -0.76 -26.02
C ALA A 327 -0.66 0.25 -26.04
N GLU A 328 -0.73 1.13 -27.04
CA GLU A 328 -1.79 2.14 -27.20
C GLU A 328 -3.15 1.51 -27.57
N VAL A 329 -3.12 0.44 -28.36
CA VAL A 329 -4.29 -0.31 -28.82
C VAL A 329 -4.01 -1.79 -28.62
N GLU A 330 -5.06 -2.59 -28.41
CA GLU A 330 -4.91 -4.05 -28.40
C GLU A 330 -4.30 -4.47 -29.75
N PRO A 331 -3.15 -5.18 -29.76
CA PRO A 331 -2.58 -5.74 -30.98
C PRO A 331 -3.63 -6.57 -31.70
N ARG A 332 -3.81 -6.35 -33.01
CA ARG A 332 -4.66 -7.27 -33.80
C ARG A 332 -3.99 -8.66 -33.81
N PRO A 333 -4.78 -9.74 -33.65
CA PRO A 333 -4.27 -11.10 -33.62
C PRO A 333 -3.52 -11.48 -34.89
#